data_AF-A0A1Q2YSK7-F1
#
_entry.id   AF-A0A1Q2YSK7-F1
#
_cell.length_a   1.000
_cell.length_b   1.000
_cell.length_c   1.000
_cell.angle_alpha   90.00
_cell.angle_beta   90.00
_cell.angle_gamma   90.00
#
_symmetry.space_group_name_H-M   'P 1'
#
loop_
_entity.id
_entity.type
_entity.pdbx_description
1 polymer ?
#
loop_
_entity_poly.entity_id
_entity_poly.type
_entity_poly.pdbx_seq_one_letter_code
_entity_poly.pdbx_strand_id
1 'polypeptide(L)'
;MLLVAVAAPLLAAGLPPGRGGGGRALLPALAGAQAVLLWFWHAPAPYAAALGSDALYWLMELSLLFPALMLWHAVLSPERPAGPALAALLFTTMQMGLLGALLTFAGQALYAPHLATTAPFGLSPLEDQQLAGLIMWVPASLPYLAVALFRLAGLLGTEDRRAA
;
A
#
# COMPACT_ATOMS: atom_id res chain seq x y z
N MET A 1 -3.96 6.08 1.67
CA MET A 1 -4.26 5.16 0.54
C MET A 1 -3.93 5.73 -0.82
N LEU A 2 -4.46 6.89 -1.20
CA LEU A 2 -4.15 7.52 -2.50
C LEU A 2 -2.65 7.68 -2.73
N LEU A 3 -1.90 8.05 -1.70
CA LEU A 3 -0.45 8.20 -1.79
C LEU A 3 0.27 6.91 -2.23
N VAL A 4 -0.06 5.78 -1.60
CA VAL A 4 0.65 4.51 -1.77
C VAL A 4 0.12 3.69 -2.95
N ALA A 5 -1.20 3.72 -3.18
CA ALA A 5 -1.86 2.91 -4.21
C ALA A 5 -2.07 3.65 -5.54
N VAL A 6 -1.97 4.99 -5.56
CA VAL A 6 -2.20 5.81 -6.78
C VAL A 6 -1.00 6.69 -7.09
N ALA A 7 -0.59 7.58 -6.19
CA ALA A 7 0.51 8.51 -6.46
C ALA A 7 1.83 7.77 -6.68
N ALA A 8 2.19 6.84 -5.80
CA ALA A 8 3.43 6.06 -5.91
C ALA A 8 3.56 5.26 -7.22
N PRO A 9 2.56 4.49 -7.70
CA PRO A 9 2.68 3.79 -8.98
C PRO A 9 2.72 4.74 -10.17
N LEU A 10 1.98 5.84 -10.15
CA LEU A 10 2.02 6.84 -11.23
C LEU A 10 3.38 7.54 -11.31
N LEU A 11 3.93 7.92 -10.15
CA LEU A 11 5.28 8.48 -10.07
C LEU A 11 6.33 7.46 -10.51
N ALA A 12 6.22 6.21 -10.07
CA ALA A 12 7.12 5.14 -10.47
C ALA A 12 7.08 4.86 -11.99
N ALA A 13 5.89 4.92 -12.61
CA ALA A 13 5.72 4.73 -14.05
C ALA A 13 6.33 5.88 -14.88
N GLY A 14 6.44 7.08 -14.31
CA GLY A 14 7.10 8.23 -14.94
C GLY A 14 8.63 8.23 -14.82
N LEU A 15 9.20 7.38 -13.96
CA LEU A 15 10.65 7.25 -13.81
C LEU A 15 11.23 6.35 -14.90
N PRO A 16 12.48 6.58 -15.34
CA PRO A 16 13.16 5.64 -16.22
C PRO A 16 13.18 4.25 -15.56
N PRO A 17 12.99 3.17 -16.34
CA PRO A 17 12.97 1.81 -15.80
C PRO A 17 14.24 1.59 -14.98
N GLY A 18 14.04 1.17 -13.73
CA GLY A 18 15.16 0.90 -12.84
C GLY A 18 16.04 -0.17 -13.47
N ARG A 19 17.29 0.20 -13.75
CA ARG A 19 18.36 -0.77 -13.99
C ARG A 19 18.34 -1.75 -12.83
N GLY A 20 18.39 -3.06 -13.07
CA GLY A 20 18.18 -4.15 -12.11
C GLY A 20 19.13 -4.21 -10.91
N GLY A 21 19.78 -3.12 -10.52
CA GLY A 21 20.79 -2.96 -9.47
C GLY A 21 20.30 -3.11 -8.03
N GLY A 22 19.20 -3.80 -7.78
CA GLY A 22 18.78 -4.16 -6.42
C GLY A 22 19.02 -5.64 -6.16
N GLY A 23 19.72 -5.98 -5.06
CA GLY A 23 19.90 -7.37 -4.64
C GLY A 23 18.58 -8.13 -4.44
N ARG A 24 18.65 -9.46 -4.32
CA ARG A 24 17.47 -10.35 -4.15
C ARG A 24 16.57 -9.96 -2.97
N ALA A 25 17.14 -9.29 -1.96
CA ALA A 25 16.44 -8.82 -0.77
C ALA A 25 15.69 -7.48 -0.94
N LEU A 26 15.83 -6.76 -2.06
CA LEU A 26 15.27 -5.42 -2.18
C LEU A 26 13.74 -5.41 -2.08
N LEU A 27 13.05 -6.23 -2.88
CA LEU A 27 11.59 -6.32 -2.86
C LEU A 27 11.03 -6.71 -1.48
N PRO A 28 11.50 -7.79 -0.82
CA PRO A 28 10.99 -8.12 0.51
C PRO A 28 11.35 -7.06 1.56
N ALA A 29 12.51 -6.40 1.46
CA ALA A 29 12.87 -5.30 2.37
C ALA A 29 11.93 -4.09 2.20
N LEU A 30 11.65 -3.68 0.96
CA LEU A 30 10.74 -2.58 0.67
C LEU A 30 9.30 -2.90 1.08
N ALA A 31 8.81 -4.11 0.78
CA ALA A 31 7.48 -4.55 1.17
C ALA A 31 7.34 -4.66 2.69
N GLY A 32 8.36 -5.18 3.39
CA GLY A 32 8.41 -5.23 4.85
C GLY A 32 8.46 -3.86 5.50
N ALA A 33 9.30 -2.94 4.99
CA ALA A 33 9.35 -1.57 5.47
C ALA A 33 8.00 -0.85 5.29
N GLN A 34 7.36 -1.03 4.12
CA GLN A 34 6.04 -0.48 3.86
C GLN A 34 5.00 -1.03 4.82
N ALA A 35 5.01 -2.33 5.12
CA ALA A 35 4.10 -2.94 6.09
C ALA A 35 4.31 -2.36 7.50
N VAL A 36 5.56 -2.32 7.99
CA VAL A 36 5.87 -1.76 9.31
C VAL A 36 5.39 -0.32 9.45
N LEU A 37 5.69 0.53 8.46
CA LEU A 37 5.30 1.94 8.47
C LEU A 37 3.79 2.11 8.36
N LEU A 38 3.11 1.31 7.53
CA LEU A 38 1.65 1.36 7.41
C LEU A 38 0.99 1.02 8.74
N TRP A 39 1.39 -0.07 9.38
CA TRP A 39 0.83 -0.48 10.68
C TRP A 39 1.16 0.52 11.78
N PHE A 40 2.39 1.02 11.83
CA PHE A 40 2.80 2.03 12.80
C PHE A 40 1.93 3.29 12.71
N TRP A 41 1.79 3.87 11.52
CA TRP A 41 1.02 5.10 11.34
C TRP A 41 -0.49 4.92 11.46
N HIS A 42 -1.00 3.70 11.35
CA HIS A 42 -2.42 3.41 11.60
C HIS A 42 -2.68 2.92 13.03
N ALA A 43 -1.65 2.77 13.87
CA ALA A 43 -1.88 2.57 15.30
C ALA A 43 -2.48 3.86 15.92
N PRO A 44 -3.41 3.76 16.89
CA PRO A 44 -4.15 4.92 17.39
C PRO A 44 -3.27 6.07 17.90
N ALA A 45 -2.21 5.77 18.67
CA ALA A 45 -1.36 6.79 19.25
C ALA A 45 -0.46 7.52 18.23
N PRO A 46 0.32 6.82 17.36
CA PRO A 46 1.07 7.49 16.28
C PRO A 46 0.17 8.27 15.32
N TYR A 47 -1.01 7.74 14.98
CA TYR A 47 -1.97 8.42 14.12
C TYR A 47 -2.46 9.73 14.74
N ALA A 48 -2.87 9.69 16.02
CA ALA A 48 -3.31 10.89 16.73
C ALA A 48 -2.18 11.93 16.87
N ALA A 49 -0.94 11.47 17.11
CA ALA A 49 0.22 12.36 17.15
C ALA A 49 0.49 13.03 15.80
N ALA A 50 0.35 12.29 14.69
CA ALA A 50 0.49 12.83 13.34
C ALA A 50 -0.58 13.90 13.04
N LEU A 51 -1.83 13.66 13.42
CA LEU A 51 -2.91 14.64 13.24
C LEU A 51 -2.79 15.89 14.13
N GLY A 52 -2.01 15.81 15.22
CA GLY A 52 -1.77 16.95 16.11
C GLY A 52 -0.57 17.83 15.72
N SER A 53 0.19 17.50 14.66
CA SER A 53 1.40 18.22 14.27
C SER A 53 1.68 18.13 12.78
N ASP A 54 1.75 19.28 12.10
CA ASP A 54 2.07 19.36 10.66
C ASP A 54 3.39 18.64 10.32
N ALA A 55 4.40 18.75 11.19
CA ALA A 55 5.69 18.09 10.99
C ALA A 55 5.57 16.56 11.04
N LEU A 56 4.82 16.03 12.01
CA LEU A 56 4.59 14.58 12.12
C LEU A 56 3.66 14.07 11.02
N TYR A 57 2.69 14.87 10.62
CA TYR A 57 1.83 14.59 9.47
C TYR A 57 2.66 14.40 8.20
N TRP A 58 3.54 15.36 7.87
CA TRP A 58 4.40 15.23 6.69
C TRP A 58 5.43 14.10 6.82
N LEU A 59 5.95 13.84 8.03
CA LEU A 59 6.80 12.69 8.27
C LEU A 59 6.07 11.36 7.99
N MET A 60 4.82 11.25 8.42
CA MET A 60 3.95 10.11 8.10
C MET A 60 3.78 9.94 6.59
N GLU A 61 3.34 10.99 5.89
CA GLU A 61 3.11 10.93 4.44
C GLU A 61 4.40 10.57 3.68
N LEU A 62 5.51 11.24 3.96
CA LEU A 62 6.79 11.00 3.27
C LEU A 62 7.36 9.61 3.57
N SER A 63 7.28 9.15 4.81
CA SER A 63 7.75 7.82 5.20
C SER A 63 6.89 6.70 4.60
N LEU A 64 5.61 6.92 4.34
CA LEU A 64 4.76 5.98 3.61
C LEU A 64 5.02 6.02 2.09
N LEU A 65 5.23 7.21 1.53
CA LEU A 65 5.44 7.41 0.09
C LEU A 65 6.75 6.80 -0.40
N PHE A 66 7.87 7.07 0.28
CA PHE A 66 9.20 6.68 -0.18
C PHE A 66 9.35 5.16 -0.44
N PRO A 67 9.07 4.26 0.54
CA PRO A 67 9.17 2.82 0.30
C PRO A 67 8.14 2.33 -0.70
N ALA A 68 6.94 2.94 -0.75
CA ALA A 68 5.93 2.60 -1.75
C ALA A 68 6.40 2.93 -3.17
N LEU A 69 6.98 4.11 -3.39
CA LEU A 69 7.53 4.53 -4.68
C LEU A 69 8.62 3.57 -5.14
N MET A 70 9.55 3.22 -4.24
CA MET A 70 10.62 2.26 -4.53
C MET A 70 10.09 0.85 -4.81
N LEU A 71 9.08 0.41 -4.07
CA LEU A 71 8.42 -0.88 -4.30
C LEU A 71 7.78 -0.93 -5.69
N TRP A 72 6.99 0.09 -6.04
CA TRP A 72 6.35 0.18 -7.34
C TRP A 72 7.37 0.27 -8.47
N HIS A 73 8.43 1.06 -8.32
CA HIS A 73 9.50 1.16 -9.31
C HIS A 73 10.18 -0.21 -9.55
N ALA A 74 10.44 -0.96 -8.48
CA ALA A 74 11.03 -2.29 -8.57
C ALA A 74 10.08 -3.34 -9.15
N VAL A 75 8.77 -3.25 -8.85
CA VAL A 75 7.72 -4.15 -9.36
C VAL A 75 7.42 -3.89 -10.83
N LEU A 76 7.49 -2.64 -11.29
CA LEU A 76 7.24 -2.27 -12.68
C LEU A 76 8.46 -2.51 -13.58
N SER A 77 9.66 -2.69 -13.02
CA SER A 77 10.87 -2.95 -13.82
C SER A 77 10.76 -4.26 -14.62
N PRO A 78 10.97 -4.22 -15.95
CA PRO A 78 10.94 -5.41 -16.80
C PRO A 78 12.13 -6.34 -16.55
N GLU A 79 13.25 -5.81 -16.04
CA GLU A 79 14.45 -6.59 -15.71
C GLU A 79 14.26 -7.44 -14.45
N ARG A 80 13.26 -7.13 -13.63
CA ARG A 80 12.98 -7.87 -12.40
C ARG A 80 12.20 -9.16 -12.72
N PRO A 81 12.54 -10.33 -12.15
CA PRO A 81 11.74 -11.54 -12.35
C PRO A 81 10.31 -11.39 -11.82
N ALA A 82 9.33 -11.97 -12.52
CA ALA A 82 7.91 -11.86 -12.17
C ALA A 82 7.58 -12.47 -10.79
N GLY A 83 8.13 -13.64 -10.45
CA GLY A 83 7.84 -14.33 -9.19
C GLY A 83 8.03 -13.47 -7.93
N PRO A 84 9.22 -12.90 -7.67
CA PRO A 84 9.45 -11.99 -6.54
C PRO A 84 8.57 -10.74 -6.55
N ALA A 85 8.27 -10.17 -7.73
CA ALA A 85 7.38 -9.01 -7.85
C ALA A 85 5.94 -9.37 -7.46
N LEU A 86 5.44 -10.51 -7.93
CA LEU A 86 4.13 -11.04 -7.55
C LEU A 86 4.04 -11.35 -6.04
N ALA A 87 5.08 -11.95 -5.46
CA ALA A 87 5.14 -12.21 -4.02
C ALA A 87 5.11 -10.92 -3.19
N ALA A 88 5.83 -9.88 -3.62
CA ALA A 88 5.80 -8.58 -2.95
C ALA A 88 4.42 -7.91 -3.05
N LEU A 89 3.80 -7.90 -4.23
CA LEU A 89 2.44 -7.38 -4.44
C LEU A 89 1.40 -8.11 -3.58
N LEU A 90 1.48 -9.44 -3.53
CA LEU A 90 0.61 -10.28 -2.71
C LEU A 90 0.77 -9.94 -1.22
N PHE A 91 2.01 -9.93 -0.72
CA PHE A 91 2.30 -9.58 0.66
C PHE A 91 1.77 -8.19 1.04
N THR A 92 2.07 -7.18 0.22
CA THR A 92 1.61 -5.80 0.44
C THR A 92 0.08 -5.71 0.48
N THR A 93 -0.61 -6.42 -0.42
CA THR A 93 -2.07 -6.46 -0.46
C THR A 93 -2.66 -7.18 0.75
N MET A 94 -2.09 -8.32 1.16
CA MET A 94 -2.58 -9.11 2.30
C MET A 94 -2.42 -8.36 3.63
N GLN A 95 -1.25 -7.79 3.91
CA GLN A 95 -1.01 -7.09 5.18
C GLN A 95 -1.87 -5.81 5.28
N MET A 96 -2.06 -5.10 4.16
CA MET A 96 -2.93 -3.92 4.10
C MET A 96 -4.41 -4.32 4.25
N GLY A 97 -4.82 -5.40 3.58
CA GLY A 97 -6.17 -5.96 3.68
C GLY A 97 -6.49 -6.42 5.11
N LEU A 98 -5.54 -7.04 5.80
CA LEU A 98 -5.68 -7.39 7.21
C LEU A 98 -5.89 -6.16 8.09
N LEU A 99 -5.08 -5.12 7.92
CA LEU A 99 -5.26 -3.85 8.64
C LEU A 99 -6.63 -3.23 8.34
N GLY A 100 -7.06 -3.24 7.06
CA GLY A 100 -8.38 -2.75 6.64
C GLY A 100 -9.53 -3.53 7.27
N ALA A 101 -9.42 -4.86 7.30
CA ALA A 101 -10.39 -5.74 7.93
C ALA A 101 -10.50 -5.44 9.44
N LEU A 102 -9.38 -5.26 10.14
CA LEU A 102 -9.39 -4.92 11.57
C LEU A 102 -10.13 -3.60 11.85
N LEU A 103 -9.95 -2.57 11.01
CA LEU A 103 -10.66 -1.30 11.15
C LEU A 103 -12.15 -1.43 10.79
N THR A 104 -12.46 -2.18 9.74
CA THR A 104 -13.83 -2.42 9.25
C THR A 104 -14.69 -3.21 10.23
N PHE A 105 -14.10 -4.20 10.90
CA PHE A 105 -14.82 -5.09 11.81
C PHE A 105 -14.63 -4.72 13.29
N ALA A 106 -14.00 -3.58 13.58
CA ALA A 106 -13.92 -3.07 14.94
C ALA A 106 -15.33 -2.76 15.49
N GLY A 107 -15.58 -3.09 16.75
CA GLY A 107 -16.85 -2.82 17.44
C GLY A 107 -16.91 -1.44 18.12
N GLN A 108 -15.83 -0.66 18.06
CA GLN A 108 -15.74 0.68 18.64
C GLN A 108 -14.79 1.57 17.83
N ALA A 109 -15.00 2.87 17.88
CA ALA A 109 -14.12 3.84 17.27
C ALA A 109 -12.78 3.88 18.01
N LEU A 110 -11.68 3.67 17.28
CA LEU A 110 -10.32 3.57 17.81
C LEU A 110 -9.57 4.90 17.75
N TYR A 111 -9.99 5.82 16.87
CA TYR A 111 -9.28 7.08 16.59
C TYR A 111 -9.96 8.27 17.26
N ALA A 112 -9.40 8.72 18.39
CA ALA A 112 -9.88 9.88 19.13
C ALA A 112 -10.05 11.16 18.28
N PRO A 113 -9.16 11.49 17.32
CA PRO A 113 -9.33 12.69 16.48
C PRO A 113 -10.63 12.72 15.67
N HIS A 114 -11.23 11.55 15.40
CA HIS A 114 -12.45 11.44 14.61
C HIS A 114 -13.74 11.43 15.43
N LEU A 115 -13.65 11.50 16.76
CA LEU A 115 -14.84 11.44 17.63
C LEU A 115 -15.79 12.63 17.48
N ALA A 116 -15.26 13.81 17.10
CA ALA A 116 -16.02 15.05 17.01
C ALA A 116 -16.06 15.67 15.59
N THR A 117 -15.44 15.03 14.60
CA THR A 117 -15.25 15.60 13.25
C THR A 117 -16.14 14.95 12.18
N THR A 118 -16.84 13.87 12.53
CA THR A 118 -17.63 13.06 11.58
C THR A 118 -19.07 13.52 11.42
N ALA A 119 -19.61 14.27 12.40
CA ALA A 119 -21.00 14.73 12.40
C ALA A 119 -21.41 15.53 11.13
N PRO A 120 -20.57 16.41 10.55
CA PRO A 120 -20.90 17.11 9.29
C PRO A 120 -21.13 16.17 8.09
N PHE A 121 -20.61 14.95 8.13
CA PHE A 121 -20.76 13.94 7.08
C PHE A 121 -21.93 12.98 7.34
N GLY A 122 -22.68 13.16 8.43
CA GLY A 122 -23.79 12.28 8.80
C GLY A 122 -23.34 10.88 9.23
N LEU A 123 -22.07 10.72 9.61
CA LEU A 123 -21.49 9.46 10.06
C LEU A 123 -21.21 9.51 11.56
N SER A 124 -21.44 8.42 12.26
CA SER A 124 -20.81 8.20 13.57
C SER A 124 -19.30 7.98 13.41
N PRO A 125 -18.50 8.21 14.47
CA PRO A 125 -17.06 7.91 14.43
C PRO A 125 -16.74 6.44 14.13
N LEU A 126 -17.64 5.52 14.49
CA LEU A 126 -17.49 4.11 14.18
C LEU A 126 -17.72 3.86 12.68
N GLU A 127 -18.81 4.38 12.12
CA GLU A 127 -19.13 4.21 10.69
C GLU A 127 -18.05 4.82 9.80
N ASP A 128 -17.53 6.00 10.16
CA ASP A 128 -16.42 6.66 9.45
C ASP A 128 -15.17 5.76 9.41
N GLN A 129 -14.77 5.20 10.57
CA GLN A 129 -13.64 4.28 10.65
C GLN A 129 -13.89 3.00 9.84
N GLN A 130 -15.08 2.42 9.94
CA GLN A 130 -15.39 1.17 9.24
C GLN A 130 -15.37 1.37 7.72
N LEU A 131 -15.92 2.50 7.25
CA LEU A 131 -15.85 2.91 5.86
C LEU A 131 -14.40 3.16 5.41
N ALA A 132 -13.60 3.84 6.24
CA ALA A 132 -12.18 4.06 5.98
C ALA A 132 -11.42 2.73 5.84
N GLY A 133 -11.68 1.76 6.74
CA GLY A 133 -11.13 0.41 6.66
C GLY A 133 -11.53 -0.33 5.39
N LEU A 134 -12.79 -0.22 4.97
CA LEU A 134 -13.31 -0.83 3.76
C LEU A 134 -12.65 -0.25 2.50
N ILE A 135 -12.54 1.08 2.44
CA ILE A 135 -11.86 1.81 1.35
C ILE A 135 -10.36 1.47 1.32
N MET A 136 -9.75 1.27 2.49
CA MET A 136 -8.35 0.90 2.61
C MET A 136 -8.03 -0.48 2.06
N TRP A 137 -9.02 -1.38 2.03
CA TRP A 137 -8.85 -2.70 1.48
C TRP A 137 -9.32 -2.78 0.03
N VAL A 138 -10.63 -2.65 -0.22
CA VAL A 138 -11.25 -3.14 -1.45
C VAL A 138 -10.82 -2.31 -2.66
N PRO A 139 -11.07 -0.98 -2.73
CA PRO A 139 -10.58 -0.14 -3.81
C PRO A 139 -9.05 -0.12 -3.92
N ALA A 140 -8.34 -0.05 -2.79
CA ALA A 140 -6.89 0.08 -2.78
C ALA A 140 -6.18 -1.16 -3.36
N SER A 141 -6.83 -2.33 -3.37
CA SER A 141 -6.28 -3.57 -3.95
C SER A 141 -6.26 -3.59 -5.48
N LEU A 142 -7.08 -2.76 -6.15
CA LEU A 142 -7.25 -2.80 -7.61
C LEU A 142 -5.96 -2.52 -8.39
N PRO A 143 -5.13 -1.51 -8.05
CA PRO A 143 -3.87 -1.28 -8.75
C PRO A 143 -2.89 -2.45 -8.60
N TYR A 144 -2.83 -3.06 -7.40
CA TYR A 144 -1.98 -4.22 -7.15
C TYR A 144 -2.42 -5.43 -7.97
N LEU A 145 -3.72 -5.69 -8.02
CA LEU A 145 -4.30 -6.77 -8.82
C LEU A 145 -4.04 -6.56 -10.32
N ALA A 146 -4.27 -5.35 -10.84
CA ALA A 146 -4.04 -5.04 -12.25
C ALA A 146 -2.60 -5.32 -12.67
N VAL A 147 -1.62 -4.85 -11.88
CA VAL A 147 -0.20 -5.09 -12.17
C VAL A 147 0.18 -6.55 -11.96
N ALA A 148 -0.35 -7.23 -10.95
CA ALA A 148 -0.11 -8.66 -10.76
C ALA A 148 -0.58 -9.48 -11.97
N LEU A 149 -1.78 -9.22 -12.49
CA LEU A 149 -2.31 -9.87 -13.69
C LEU A 149 -1.45 -9.60 -14.92
N PHE A 150 -1.01 -8.35 -15.12
CA PHE A 150 -0.11 -7.98 -16.21
C PHE A 150 1.22 -8.77 -16.16
N ARG A 151 1.83 -8.85 -14.97
CA ARG A 151 3.09 -9.58 -14.76
C ARG A 151 2.92 -11.09 -14.93
N LEU A 152 1.78 -11.64 -14.49
CA LEU A 152 1.46 -13.06 -14.66
C LEU A 152 1.23 -13.43 -16.13
N ALA A 153 0.49 -12.61 -16.88
CA ALA A 153 0.29 -12.81 -18.31
C ALA A 153 1.63 -12.82 -19.09
N GLY A 154 2.55 -11.92 -18.72
CA GLY A 154 3.90 -11.90 -19.27
C GLY A 154 4.70 -13.17 -18.97
N LEU A 155 4.55 -13.73 -17.76
CA LEU A 155 5.22 -14.97 -17.37
C LEU A 155 4.70 -16.17 -18.20
N LEU A 156 3.38 -16.36 -18.25
CA LEU A 156 2.76 -17.48 -18.98
C LEU A 156 3.10 -17.43 -20.48
N GLY A 157 3.04 -16.24 -21.10
CA GLY A 157 3.40 -16.09 -22.52
C GLY A 157 4.90 -16.29 -22.83
N THR A 158 5.79 -16.28 -21.82
CA THR A 158 7.20 -16.66 -22.02
C THR A 158 7.41 -18.17 -21.92
N GLU A 159 6.59 -18.89 -21.16
CA GLU A 159 6.65 -20.35 -21.04
C GLU A 159 6.15 -21.01 -22.32
N ASP A 160 5.03 -20.54 -22.88
CA ASP A 160 4.48 -21.04 -24.15
C ASP A 160 5.48 -20.92 -25.32
N ARG A 161 6.23 -19.80 -25.37
CA ARG A 161 7.27 -19.58 -26.39
C ARG A 161 8.54 -20.40 -26.21
N ARG A 162 8.79 -20.94 -25.01
CA ARG A 162 9.92 -21.84 -24.75
C ARG A 162 9.57 -23.31 -25.03
N ALA A 163 8.28 -23.64 -25.01
CA ALA A 163 7.77 -24.98 -25.27
C ALA A 163 7.53 -25.27 -26.77
N ALA A 164 7.42 -24.24 -27.60
CA ALA A 164 7.29 -24.31 -29.07
C ALA A 164 8.66 -24.28 -29.77
#